data_AF-A0A0G4NIE8-F1
#
_entry.id   AF-A0A0G4NIE8-F1
#
_cell.length_a   1.000
_cell.length_b   1.000
_cell.length_c   1.000
_cell.angle_alpha   90.00
_cell.angle_beta   90.00
_cell.angle_gamma   90.00
#
_symmetry.space_group_name_H-M   'P 1'
#
loop_
_entity.id
_entity.type
_entity.pdbx_description
1 polymer ?
#
loop_
_entity_poly.entity_id
_entity_poly.type
_entity_poly.pdbx_seq_one_letter_code
_entity_poly.pdbx_strand_id
1 'polypeptide(L)' 'MTGDQSQTNGAPASKPVLFFDIDNCLYPRKSQIQDLMAELIDKFFSNHLSLSWDDAVKLHKEYYTNYGLAIEGL' A
#
# COMPACT_ATOMS: atom_id res chain seq x y z
N MET A 1 40.82 -0.43 -30.16
CA MET A 1 40.32 -1.15 -28.97
C MET A 1 38.90 -1.57 -29.28
N THR A 2 38.75 -2.80 -29.75
CA THR A 2 37.48 -3.43 -30.11
C THR A 2 36.74 -3.79 -28.82
N GLY A 3 35.61 -3.15 -28.58
CA GLY A 3 34.71 -3.51 -27.48
C GLY A 3 34.07 -4.87 -27.78
N ASP A 4 34.35 -5.82 -26.89
CA ASP A 4 33.82 -7.17 -26.87
C ASP A 4 32.28 -7.14 -26.71
N GLN A 5 31.55 -7.55 -27.75
CA GLN A 5 30.12 -7.82 -27.63
C GLN A 5 29.96 -9.28 -27.19
N SER A 6 29.79 -9.48 -25.89
CA SER A 6 29.34 -10.76 -25.34
C SER A 6 27.90 -11.02 -25.81
N GLN A 7 27.76 -11.80 -26.88
CA GLN A 7 26.48 -12.35 -27.33
C GLN A 7 26.04 -13.46 -26.36
N THR A 8 24.95 -13.22 -25.63
CA THR A 8 24.26 -14.29 -24.91
C THR A 8 23.39 -15.06 -25.89
N ASN A 9 23.68 -16.35 -26.06
CA ASN A 9 22.94 -17.25 -26.95
C ASN A 9 21.48 -17.43 -26.47
N GLY A 10 20.52 -16.86 -27.21
CA GLY A 10 19.17 -17.44 -27.38
C GLY A 10 18.17 -17.37 -26.22
N ALA A 11 18.43 -16.64 -25.13
CA ALA A 11 17.38 -16.37 -24.14
C ALA A 11 16.40 -15.32 -24.70
N PRO A 12 15.07 -15.57 -24.77
CA PRO A 12 14.13 -14.55 -25.22
C PRO A 12 14.24 -13.33 -24.30
N ALA A 13 14.32 -12.13 -24.88
CA ALA A 13 14.30 -10.89 -24.12
C ALA A 13 13.08 -10.91 -23.18
N SER A 14 13.29 -10.58 -21.89
CA SER A 14 12.19 -10.55 -20.93
C SER A 14 11.09 -9.62 -21.43
N LYS A 15 9.84 -10.08 -21.36
CA LYS A 15 8.70 -9.23 -21.73
C LYS A 15 8.67 -8.00 -20.82
N PRO A 16 8.30 -6.82 -21.34
CA PRO A 16 8.11 -5.65 -20.49
C PRO A 16 7.02 -5.95 -19.46
N VAL A 17 7.26 -5.56 -18.21
CA VAL A 17 6.33 -5.70 -17.09
C VAL A 17 5.86 -4.31 -16.68
N LEU A 18 4.54 -4.15 -16.50
CA LEU A 18 3.93 -2.93 -16.01
C LEU A 18 3.15 -3.25 -14.74
N PHE A 19 3.44 -2.52 -13.67
CA PHE A 19 2.78 -2.67 -12.38
C PHE A 19 1.65 -1.66 -12.24
N PHE A 20 0.52 -2.12 -11.72
CA PHE A 20 -0.62 -1.27 -11.37
C PHE A 20 -0.91 -1.45 -9.89
N ASP A 21 -1.08 -0.33 -9.21
CA ASP A 21 -1.71 -0.31 -7.89
C ASP A 21 -3.20 -0.63 -8.04
N ILE A 22 -3.88 -0.99 -6.95
CA ILE A 22 -5.28 -1.39 -6.94
C ILE A 22 -6.14 -0.24 -6.40
N ASP A 23 -5.91 0.16 -5.15
CA ASP A 23 -6.81 1.04 -4.42
C ASP A 23 -6.70 2.48 -4.89
N ASN A 24 -7.85 3.07 -5.23
CA ASN A 24 -7.94 4.40 -5.87
C ASN A 24 -7.14 4.55 -7.18
N CYS A 25 -6.59 3.45 -7.72
CA CYS A 25 -5.88 3.40 -9.00
C CYS A 25 -6.76 2.76 -10.08
N LEU A 26 -7.25 1.53 -9.84
CA LEU A 26 -8.16 0.83 -10.76
C LEU A 26 -9.62 1.26 -10.62
N TYR A 27 -9.93 1.99 -9.55
CA TYR A 27 -11.21 2.63 -9.32
C TYR A 27 -11.00 4.06 -8.81
N PRO A 28 -11.93 4.99 -9.02
CA PRO A 28 -11.73 6.38 -8.63
C PRO A 28 -11.90 6.57 -7.11
N ARG A 29 -11.13 7.49 -6.52
CA ARG A 29 -11.25 7.88 -5.10
C ARG A 29 -12.67 8.25 -4.67
N LYS A 30 -13.50 8.77 -5.59
CA LYS A 30 -14.91 9.11 -5.33
C LYS A 30 -15.78 7.92 -4.91
N SER A 31 -15.29 6.68 -5.03
CA SER A 31 -15.96 5.50 -4.50
C SER A 31 -15.97 5.46 -2.95
N GLN A 32 -15.19 6.32 -2.29
CA GLN A 32 -15.14 6.50 -0.82
C GLN A 32 -14.77 5.23 -0.03
N ILE A 33 -14.22 4.22 -0.70
CA ILE A 33 -13.81 2.96 -0.07
C ILE A 33 -12.74 3.23 0.99
N GLN A 34 -11.73 4.05 0.67
CA GLN A 34 -10.69 4.40 1.63
C GLN A 34 -11.23 5.14 2.86
N ASP A 35 -12.23 6.02 2.69
CA ASP A 35 -12.81 6.77 3.79
C ASP A 35 -13.58 5.84 4.74
N LEU A 36 -14.35 4.91 4.18
CA LEU A 36 -15.06 3.88 4.96
C LEU A 36 -14.08 2.95 5.68
N MET A 37 -12.99 2.54 5.00
CA MET A 37 -11.96 1.70 5.64
C MET A 37 -11.31 2.44 6.82
N ALA A 38 -10.98 3.73 6.67
CA ALA A 38 -10.40 4.53 7.73
C ALA A 38 -11.30 4.57 8.98
N GLU A 39 -12.60 4.83 8.80
CA GLU A 39 -13.57 4.85 9.90
C GLU A 39 -13.67 3.49 10.61
N LEU A 40 -13.62 2.39 9.85
CA LEU A 40 -13.67 1.04 10.42
C LEU A 40 -12.40 0.70 11.22
N ILE A 41 -11.23 1.17 10.78
CA ILE A 41 -9.97 1.00 11.51
C ILE A 41 -9.99 1.80 12.82
N ASP A 42 -10.43 3.06 12.78
CA ASP A 42 -10.55 3.89 13.99
C ASP A 42 -11.52 3.25 15.01
N LYS A 43 -12.66 2.73 14.53
CA LYS A 43 -13.61 1.96 15.35
C LYS A 43 -12.98 0.69 15.92
N PHE A 44 -12.17 -0.02 15.14
CA PHE A 44 -11.50 -1.22 15.61
C PHE A 44 -10.56 -0.88 16.77
N PHE A 45 -9.75 0.17 16.65
CA PHE A 45 -8.85 0.62 17.72
C PHE A 45 -9.60 1.08 18.97
N SER A 46 -10.67 1.85 18.81
CA SER A 46 -11.43 2.30 19.97
C SER A 46 -12.11 1.13 20.69
N ASN A 47 -12.74 0.21 19.95
CA ASN A 47 -13.53 -0.87 20.54
C ASN A 47 -12.71 -2.08 21.01
N HIS A 48 -11.64 -2.44 20.28
CA HIS A 48 -10.89 -3.66 20.54
C HIS A 48 -9.56 -3.42 21.27
N LEU A 49 -8.98 -2.23 21.16
CA LEU A 49 -7.78 -1.84 21.91
C LEU A 49 -8.10 -0.94 23.12
N SER A 50 -9.39 -0.65 23.35
CA SER A 50 -9.86 0.23 24.43
C SER A 50 -9.22 1.62 24.43
N LEU A 51 -8.89 2.14 23.23
CA LEU A 51 -8.34 3.48 23.07
C LEU A 51 -9.46 4.53 23.05
N SER A 52 -9.12 5.73 23.52
CA SER A 52 -9.98 6.89 23.28
C SER A 52 -10.13 7.11 21.77
N TRP A 53 -11.23 7.73 21.33
CA TRP A 53 -11.43 8.00 19.91
C TRP A 53 -10.27 8.82 19.30
N ASP A 54 -9.80 9.83 20.04
CA ASP A 54 -8.69 10.68 19.58
C ASP A 54 -7.37 9.90 19.48
N ASP A 55 -7.11 8.99 20.42
CA ASP A 55 -5.92 8.13 20.38
C ASP A 55 -6.02 7.09 19.27
N ALA A 56 -7.21 6.54 19.00
CA ALA A 56 -7.44 5.62 17.89
C ALA A 56 -7.14 6.29 16.54
N VAL A 57 -7.72 7.47 16.28
CA VAL A 57 -7.46 8.24 15.05
C VAL A 57 -5.99 8.60 14.92
N LYS A 58 -5.35 9.01 16.03
CA LYS A 58 -3.92 9.34 16.05
C LYS A 58 -3.05 8.13 15.71
N LEU A 59 -3.32 6.99 16.34
CA LEU A 59 -2.57 5.75 16.14
C LEU A 59 -2.71 5.25 14.71
N HIS A 60 -3.93 5.24 14.16
CA HIS A 60 -4.18 4.88 12.77
C HIS A 60 -3.38 5.77 11.81
N LYS A 61 -3.43 7.09 12.00
CA LYS A 61 -2.68 8.03 11.16
C LYS A 61 -1.17 7.82 11.24
N GLU A 62 -0.65 7.53 12.43
CA GLU A 62 0.77 7.25 12.64
C GLU A 62 1.21 5.98 11.91
N TYR A 63 0.46 4.88 12.06
CA TYR A 63 0.76 3.62 11.39
C TYR A 63 0.65 3.73 9.87
N TYR A 64 -0.41 4.39 9.37
CA TYR A 64 -0.57 4.63 7.94
C TYR A 64 0.61 5.44 7.35
N THR A 65 1.09 6.44 8.08
CA THR A 65 2.19 7.31 7.62
C THR A 65 3.54 6.58 7.65
N ASN A 66 3.80 5.80 8.69
CA ASN A 66 5.11 5.20 8.92
C ASN A 66 5.29 3.86 8.19
N TYR A 67 4.22 3.10 7.99
CA TYR A 67 4.27 1.74 7.44
C TYR A 67 3.50 1.57 6.12
N GLY A 68 2.74 2.59 5.68
CA GLY A 68 1.93 2.52 4.45
C GLY A 68 0.66 1.65 4.58
N LEU A 69 0.55 0.87 5.65
CA LEU A 69 -0.62 0.08 6.02
C LEU A 69 -0.90 0.25 7.52
N ALA A 70 -2.17 0.46 7.87
CA ALA A 70 -2.58 0.66 9.26
C ALA A 70 -2.44 -0.61 10.13
N ILE A 71 -2.26 -1.78 9.52
CA ILE A 71 -2.33 -3.10 10.20
C ILE A 71 -0.96 -3.77 10.31
N GLU A 72 0.04 -3.35 9.54
CA GLU A 72 1.38 -3.93 9.67
C GLU A 72 2.03 -3.45 10.98
N GLY A 73 2.18 -4.36 11.95
CA GLY A 73 2.78 -4.08 13.26
C GLY A 73 1.80 -3.89 14.42
N LEU A 74 0.55 -4.33 14.27
CA LEU A 74 -0.45 -4.47 15.35
C LEU A 74 -0.57 -5.91 15.86
#